data_AF-Q8BT51-F1
#
_entry.id   AF-Q8BT51-F1
#
_cell.length_a   1.000
_cell.length_b   1.000
_cell.length_c   1.000
_cell.angle_alpha   90.00
_cell.angle_beta   90.00
_cell.angle_gamma   90.00
#
_symmetry.space_group_name_H-M   'P 1'
#
loop_
_entity.id
_entity.type
_entity.pdbx_description
1 polymer ?
#
loop_
_entity_poly.entity_id
_entity_poly.type
_entity_poly.pdbx_seq_one_letter_code
_entity_poly.pdbx_strand_id
1 'polypeptide(L)'
;MSTSVPQGHNWTRPVKKDDDEEDPLDQLITRSGCAASHFAVQECMAQHQDWRQCQPQVQAFRDCMSAQQARRREELQRRKEQASAQH
;
A
#
# COMPACT_ATOMS: atom_id res chain seq x y z
N MET A 1 17.51 -33.88 33.11
CA MET A 1 17.38 -33.76 31.64
C MET A 1 15.99 -33.20 31.37
N SER A 2 15.86 -31.90 31.19
CA SER A 2 14.54 -31.25 31.03
C SER A 2 14.57 -30.33 29.83
N THR A 3 13.93 -30.76 28.75
CA THR A 3 13.76 -30.01 27.51
C THR A 3 12.65 -28.97 27.71
N SER A 4 13.00 -27.69 27.55
CA SER A 4 12.05 -26.58 27.64
C SER A 4 11.10 -26.61 26.44
N VAL A 5 9.80 -26.75 26.69
CA VAL A 5 8.75 -26.72 25.67
C VAL A 5 8.53 -25.28 25.21
N PRO A 6 8.61 -24.95 23.91
CA PRO A 6 8.36 -23.61 23.41
C PRO A 6 6.88 -23.24 23.57
N GLN A 7 6.66 -22.09 24.21
CA GLN A 7 5.36 -21.49 24.51
C GLN A 7 4.61 -21.19 23.21
N GLY A 8 3.55 -21.95 22.93
CA GLY A 8 2.75 -21.83 21.70
C GLY A 8 2.12 -20.45 21.55
N HIS A 9 2.25 -19.86 20.37
CA HIS A 9 1.59 -18.60 20.01
C HIS A 9 0.09 -18.85 19.80
N ASN A 10 -0.75 -18.10 20.51
CA ASN A 10 -2.20 -18.13 20.40
C ASN A 10 -2.63 -17.41 19.11
N TRP A 11 -3.13 -18.16 18.12
CA TRP A 11 -3.59 -17.66 16.82
C TRP A 11 -4.99 -17.03 16.85
N THR A 12 -5.61 -16.89 18.03
CA THR A 12 -6.92 -16.27 18.14
C THR A 12 -6.77 -14.76 18.00
N ARG A 13 -6.62 -14.28 16.75
CA ARG A 13 -6.76 -12.86 16.44
C ARG A 13 -8.21 -12.50 16.76
N PRO A 14 -8.49 -11.61 17.73
CA PRO A 14 -9.84 -11.12 17.92
C PRO A 14 -10.23 -10.42 16.63
N VAL A 15 -11.19 -10.99 15.91
CA VAL A 15 -11.83 -10.32 14.79
C VAL A 15 -12.63 -9.16 15.40
N LYS A 16 -11.98 -8.00 15.51
CA LYS A 16 -12.70 -6.76 15.71
C LYS A 16 -13.60 -6.63 14.49
N LYS A 17 -14.90 -6.71 14.76
CA LYS A 17 -16.00 -6.53 13.80
C LYS A 17 -16.03 -5.05 13.47
N ASP A 18 -15.05 -4.62 12.71
CA ASP A 18 -14.99 -3.27 12.19
C ASP A 18 -15.39 -3.36 10.73
N ASP A 19 -16.71 -3.47 10.54
CA ASP A 19 -17.36 -3.53 9.23
C ASP A 19 -17.27 -2.17 8.49
N ASP A 20 -16.74 -1.14 9.18
CA ASP A 20 -16.63 0.25 8.72
C ASP A 20 -15.16 0.71 8.59
N GLU A 21 -14.17 -0.11 8.98
CA GLU A 21 -12.75 0.19 8.81
C GLU A 21 -12.39 -0.02 7.34
N GLU A 22 -12.52 1.06 6.57
CA GLU A 22 -11.96 1.23 5.24
C GLU A 22 -10.59 0.54 5.17
N ASP A 23 -10.41 -0.38 4.22
CA ASP A 23 -9.21 -1.21 4.18
C ASP A 23 -7.95 -0.30 4.15
N PRO A 24 -6.95 -0.53 5.02
CA PRO A 24 -5.77 0.31 5.08
C PRO A 24 -5.04 0.46 3.74
N LEU A 25 -5.08 -0.55 2.86
CA LEU A 25 -4.52 -0.49 1.51
C LEU A 25 -5.34 0.45 0.63
N ASP A 26 -6.67 0.37 0.65
CA ASP A 26 -7.55 1.27 -0.10
C ASP A 26 -7.40 2.73 0.35
N GLN A 27 -7.23 2.97 1.66
CA GLN A 27 -6.90 4.30 2.18
C GLN A 27 -5.56 4.80 1.65
N LEU A 28 -4.53 3.95 1.59
CA LEU A 28 -3.22 4.31 1.06
C LEU A 28 -3.28 4.62 -0.44
N ILE A 29 -4.01 3.82 -1.20
CA ILE A 29 -4.19 4.01 -2.64
C ILE A 29 -4.95 5.30 -2.92
N THR A 30 -6.00 5.59 -2.16
CA THR A 30 -6.74 6.86 -2.27
C THR A 30 -5.85 8.05 -1.96
N ARG A 31 -5.11 8.02 -0.84
CA ARG A 31 -4.18 9.09 -0.44
C ARG A 31 -3.01 9.29 -1.39
N SER A 32 -2.64 8.26 -2.15
CA SER A 32 -1.55 8.34 -3.12
C SER A 32 -1.90 9.17 -4.37
N GLY A 33 -3.19 9.34 -4.67
CA GLY A 33 -3.65 9.92 -5.94
C GLY A 33 -3.62 8.95 -7.13
N CYS A 34 -3.26 7.68 -6.93
CA CYS A 34 -3.21 6.64 -7.96
C CYS A 34 -4.45 5.73 -7.98
N ALA A 35 -5.56 6.14 -7.36
CA ALA A 35 -6.77 5.33 -7.29
C ALA A 35 -7.32 4.97 -8.68
N ALA A 36 -7.29 5.90 -9.64
CA ALA A 36 -7.80 5.65 -11.00
C ALA A 36 -7.05 4.50 -11.72
N SER A 37 -5.71 4.48 -11.66
CA SER A 37 -4.94 3.40 -12.27
C SER A 37 -5.06 2.09 -11.49
N HIS A 38 -5.24 2.15 -10.16
CA HIS A 38 -5.59 0.98 -9.37
C HIS A 38 -6.93 0.36 -9.80
N PHE A 39 -7.98 1.18 -9.93
CA PHE A 39 -9.29 0.70 -10.40
C PHE A 39 -9.22 0.13 -11.81
N ALA A 40 -8.40 0.71 -12.70
CA ALA A 40 -8.19 0.14 -14.03
C ALA A 40 -7.58 -1.27 -13.99
N VAL A 41 -6.67 -1.55 -13.04
CA VAL A 41 -6.13 -2.90 -12.81
C VAL A 41 -7.23 -3.83 -12.31
N GLN A 42 -8.03 -3.39 -11.33
CA GLN A 42 -9.14 -4.20 -10.80
C GLN A 42 -10.16 -4.55 -11.90
N GLU A 43 -10.55 -3.57 -12.72
CA GLU A 43 -11.48 -3.77 -13.84
C GLU A 43 -10.93 -4.80 -14.84
N CYS A 44 -9.66 -4.66 -15.22
CA CYS A 44 -9.04 -5.63 -16.13
C CYS A 44 -9.00 -7.03 -15.51
N MET A 45 -8.68 -7.15 -14.23
CA MET A 45 -8.67 -8.44 -13.52
C MET A 45 -10.09 -9.01 -13.37
N ALA A 46 -11.10 -8.19 -13.15
CA ALA A 46 -12.49 -8.62 -13.08
C ALA A 46 -12.96 -9.17 -14.45
N GLN A 47 -12.54 -8.53 -15.55
CA GLN A 47 -12.90 -8.94 -16.90
C GLN A 47 -12.14 -10.18 -17.38
N HIS A 48 -10.82 -10.22 -17.20
CA HIS A 48 -9.96 -11.25 -17.82
C HIS A 48 -9.53 -12.34 -16.85
N GLN A 49 -9.49 -12.03 -15.54
CA GLN A 49 -8.97 -12.92 -14.49
C GLN A 49 -7.54 -13.43 -14.75
N ASP A 50 -6.80 -12.77 -15.64
CA ASP A 50 -5.42 -13.07 -15.98
C ASP A 50 -4.60 -11.77 -16.00
N TRP A 51 -3.73 -11.63 -15.01
CA TRP A 51 -2.90 -10.44 -14.86
C TRP A 51 -1.92 -10.23 -16.02
N ARG A 52 -1.60 -11.29 -16.79
CA ARG A 52 -0.73 -11.17 -17.98
C ARG A 52 -1.37 -10.34 -19.07
N GLN A 53 -2.70 -10.35 -19.16
CA GLN A 53 -3.46 -9.50 -20.09
C GLN A 53 -3.57 -8.05 -19.58
N CYS A 54 -3.44 -7.85 -18.26
CA CYS A 54 -3.53 -6.55 -17.60
C CYS A 54 -2.20 -5.81 -17.46
N GLN A 55 -1.16 -6.23 -18.19
CA GLN A 55 0.16 -5.59 -18.14
C GLN A 55 0.13 -4.07 -18.35
N PRO A 56 -0.63 -3.51 -19.32
CA PRO A 56 -0.69 -2.06 -19.51
C PRO A 56 -1.24 -1.32 -18.27
N GLN A 57 -2.31 -1.83 -17.66
CA GLN A 57 -2.94 -1.24 -16.48
C GLN A 57 -2.01 -1.36 -15.27
N VAL A 58 -1.38 -2.52 -15.09
CA VAL A 58 -0.39 -2.75 -14.01
C VAL A 58 0.80 -1.82 -14.17
N GLN A 59 1.30 -1.62 -15.39
CA GLN A 59 2.40 -0.70 -15.66
C GLN A 59 2.01 0.75 -15.33
N ALA A 60 0.84 1.20 -15.76
CA ALA A 60 0.34 2.54 -15.43
C ALA A 60 0.20 2.76 -13.92
N PHE A 61 -0.26 1.75 -13.18
CA PHE A 61 -0.31 1.82 -11.71
C PHE A 61 1.08 1.92 -11.09
N ARG A 62 2.04 1.10 -11.56
CA ARG A 62 3.45 1.15 -11.11
C ARG A 62 4.11 2.50 -11.38
N ASP A 63 3.90 3.06 -12.55
CA ASP A 63 4.46 4.36 -12.93
C ASP A 63 3.91 5.47 -12.04
N CYS A 64 2.59 5.46 -11.78
CA CYS A 64 1.96 6.41 -10.87
C CYS A 64 2.55 6.32 -9.45
N MET A 65 2.65 5.10 -8.90
CA MET A 65 3.22 4.87 -7.58
C MET A 65 4.69 5.30 -7.50
N SER A 66 5.46 5.03 -8.54
CA SER A 66 6.88 5.43 -8.60
C SER A 66 7.02 6.96 -8.60
N ALA A 67 6.20 7.65 -9.40
CA ALA A 67 6.15 9.11 -9.41
C ALA A 67 5.70 9.69 -8.06
N GLN A 68 4.69 9.09 -7.43
CA GLN A 68 4.23 9.49 -6.09
C GLN A 68 5.33 9.36 -5.04
N GLN A 69 6.06 8.24 -5.06
CA GLN A 69 7.16 8.01 -4.12
C GLN A 69 8.30 9.01 -4.32
N ALA A 70 8.64 9.33 -5.58
CA ALA A 70 9.62 10.35 -5.90
C ALA A 70 9.20 11.72 -5.35
N ARG A 71 7.96 12.16 -5.63
CA ARG A 71 7.42 13.43 -5.12
C ARG A 71 7.47 13.49 -3.59
N ARG A 72 7.02 12.43 -2.91
CA ARG A 72 7.06 12.34 -1.45
C ARG A 72 8.48 12.45 -0.91
N ARG A 73 9.46 11.82 -1.56
CA ARG A 73 10.87 11.90 -1.16
C ARG A 73 11.41 13.33 -1.30
N GLU A 74 11.12 13.99 -2.42
CA GLU A 74 11.52 15.39 -2.66
C GLU A 74 10.88 16.34 -1.64
N GLU A 75 9.60 16.18 -1.34
CA GLU A 75 8.91 16.98 -0.32
C GLU A 75 9.52 16.81 1.06
N LEU A 76 9.85 15.57 1.45
CA LEU A 76 10.52 15.31 2.72
C LEU A 76 11.91 15.95 2.77
N GLN A 77 12.66 15.91 1.67
CA GLN A 77 13.96 16.57 1.59
C GLN A 77 13.83 18.09 1.73
N ARG A 78 12.92 18.72 0.99
CA ARG A 78 12.65 20.16 1.08
C ARG A 78 12.25 20.58 2.49
N ARG A 79 11.41 19.80 3.17
CA ARG A 79 11.02 20.05 4.57
C ARG A 79 12.21 19.98 5.53
N LYS A 80 13.13 19.04 5.32
CA LYS A 80 14.36 18.95 6.12
C LYS A 80 15.29 20.15 5.90
N GLU A 81 15.48 20.56 4.65
CA GLU A 81 16.29 21.73 4.30
C GLU A 81 15.74 23.02 4.92
N GLN A 82 14.42 23.21 4.84
CA GLN A 82 13.73 24.33 5.49
C GLN A 82 13.90 24.32 7.01
N ALA A 83 13.75 23.17 7.65
CA ALA A 83 13.95 23.04 9.10
C ALA A 83 15.40 23.32 9.52
N SER A 84 16.39 22.95 8.70
CA SER A 84 17.80 23.26 8.98
C SER A 84 18.15 24.73 8.80
N ALA A 85 17.43 25.46 7.92
CA ALA A 85 17.67 26.89 7.69
C ALA A 85 17.03 27.80 8.75
N GLN A 86 16.17 27.24 9.62
CA GLN A 86 15.50 27.98 10.70
C GLN A 86 16.25 27.94 12.04
N HIS A 87 17.29 27.12 12.15
CA HIS A 87 18.15 27.01 13.33
C HIS A 87 19.50 27.69 13.06
#